data_AF-A0A9E6AE01-F1
#
_entry.id   AF-A0A9E6AE01-F1
#
_cell.length_a   1.000
_cell.length_b   1.000
_cell.length_c   1.000
_cell.angle_alpha   90.00
_cell.angle_beta   90.00
_cell.angle_gamma   90.00
#
_symmetry.space_group_name_H-M   'P 1'
#
loop_
_entity.id
_entity.type
_entity.pdbx_description
1 polymer ?
#
loop_
_entity_poly.entity_id
_entity_poly.type
_entity_poly.pdbx_seq_one_letter_code
_entity_poly.pdbx_strand_id
1 'polypeptide(L)'
;MDTLAIRTRRDHTSEGGARDNTRGLVRGKALVTGPVQAGPVLLFRAFFKWCLCLVAIVLMPVAVMAEPLTLPSGQPFAPVDILWEAPAGEPVLVIRLLTPEIARDGVARSYESVEADFDAVCAAIALPLISATGEQINQILVVMMDRNVVRGIPDPEATQFIGEFSVDENRCILEFF
;
A
#
# COMPACT_ATOMS: atom_id res chain seq x y z
N MET A 1 5.09 28.56 38.88
CA MET A 1 4.18 29.50 38.20
C MET A 1 5.00 30.12 37.08
N ASP A 2 5.02 29.49 35.92
CA ASP A 2 5.63 30.05 34.71
C ASP A 2 4.77 29.63 33.51
N THR A 3 4.24 30.65 32.84
CA THR A 3 3.19 30.59 31.83
C THR A 3 3.85 30.58 30.44
N LEU A 4 3.78 29.47 29.71
CA LEU A 4 4.25 29.39 28.33
C LEU A 4 3.19 29.96 27.37
N ALA A 5 3.51 31.12 26.78
CA ALA A 5 2.71 31.80 25.78
C ALA A 5 2.89 31.18 24.39
N ILE A 6 1.80 30.70 23.79
CA ILE A 6 1.74 30.23 22.40
C ILE A 6 1.69 31.45 21.48
N ARG A 7 2.70 31.60 20.61
CA ARG A 7 2.75 32.62 19.56
C ARG A 7 2.33 32.00 18.22
N THR A 8 1.17 32.40 17.71
CA THR A 8 0.68 32.08 16.36
C THR A 8 1.37 32.97 15.32
N ARG A 9 1.88 32.40 14.21
CA ARG A 9 2.50 33.16 13.12
C ARG A 9 1.77 32.96 11.78
N ARG A 10 0.87 33.90 11.54
CA ARG A 10 0.43 34.60 10.31
C ARG A 10 0.88 34.11 8.92
N ASP A 11 -0.13 33.99 8.06
CA ASP A 11 -0.14 33.93 6.59
C ASP A 11 0.73 34.98 5.89
N HIS A 12 1.28 34.59 4.73
CA HIS A 12 1.82 35.51 3.72
C HIS A 12 1.27 35.14 2.32
N THR A 13 0.29 35.93 1.87
CA THR A 13 -0.03 36.13 0.45
C THR A 13 0.92 37.19 -0.13
N SER A 14 1.34 37.02 -1.38
CA SER A 14 2.11 38.01 -2.15
C SER A 14 1.88 37.81 -3.64
N GLU A 15 1.08 38.70 -4.22
CA GLU A 15 0.88 38.93 -5.65
C GLU A 15 2.11 39.55 -6.34
N GLY A 16 2.15 39.46 -7.67
CA GLY A 16 2.96 40.28 -8.57
C GLY A 16 3.73 39.45 -9.59
N GLY A 17 3.75 39.72 -10.90
CA GLY A 17 3.24 40.81 -11.70
C GLY A 17 3.78 40.62 -13.12
N ALA A 18 2.94 40.90 -14.12
CA ALA A 18 3.24 40.77 -15.53
C ALA A 18 4.32 41.76 -16.02
N ARG A 19 5.16 41.35 -16.98
CA ARG A 19 5.89 42.27 -17.87
C ARG A 19 5.90 41.74 -19.31
N ASP A 20 5.16 42.47 -20.13
CA ASP A 20 5.18 42.53 -21.59
C ASP A 20 6.50 43.17 -22.08
N ASN A 21 7.03 42.70 -23.22
CA ASN A 21 8.17 43.32 -23.90
C ASN A 21 7.86 43.43 -25.40
N THR A 22 7.61 44.67 -25.82
CA THR A 22 7.50 45.12 -27.20
C THR A 22 8.80 45.83 -27.63
N ARG A 23 9.31 45.50 -28.83
CA ARG A 23 10.19 46.28 -29.75
C ARG A 23 10.97 45.28 -30.64
N GLY A 24 11.16 45.46 -31.94
CA GLY A 24 10.84 46.55 -32.84
C GLY A 24 11.14 46.14 -34.31
N LEU A 25 10.58 46.94 -35.21
CA LEU A 25 10.68 46.98 -36.66
C LEU A 25 12.09 46.72 -37.26
N VAL A 26 12.15 46.02 -38.41
CA VAL A 26 12.90 46.48 -39.61
C VAL A 26 12.16 46.09 -40.89
N ARG A 27 12.15 47.02 -41.85
CA ARG A 27 11.45 47.04 -43.14
C ARG A 27 12.46 46.85 -44.27
N GLY A 28 12.14 46.07 -45.31
CA GLY A 28 12.97 46.06 -46.53
C GLY A 28 12.62 45.08 -47.65
N LYS A 29 11.95 45.62 -48.69
CA LYS A 29 12.04 45.33 -50.15
C LYS A 29 11.49 44.01 -50.76
N ALA A 30 10.31 44.18 -51.36
CA ALA A 30 9.91 43.92 -52.76
C ALA A 30 10.46 42.72 -53.58
N LEU A 31 9.49 41.87 -53.95
CA LEU A 31 9.17 41.33 -55.30
C LEU A 31 10.19 40.45 -56.03
N VAL A 32 9.87 39.14 -56.07
CA VAL A 32 9.93 38.33 -57.30
C VAL A 32 8.67 37.47 -57.33
N THR A 33 7.79 37.74 -58.30
CA THR A 33 6.66 36.87 -58.66
C THR A 33 7.13 35.87 -59.71
N GLY A 34 7.18 34.59 -59.34
CA GLY A 34 7.34 33.49 -60.29
C GLY A 34 6.32 32.39 -59.96
N PRO A 35 5.57 31.85 -60.93
CA PRO A 35 4.69 30.73 -60.70
C PRO A 35 5.49 29.44 -60.89
N VAL A 36 5.70 28.66 -59.82
CA VAL A 36 6.26 27.31 -59.95
C VAL A 36 5.33 26.31 -59.28
N GLN A 37 4.51 25.75 -60.17
CA GLN A 37 4.04 24.36 -60.22
C GLN A 37 3.46 23.73 -58.96
N ALA A 38 2.15 23.49 -59.07
CA ALA A 38 1.40 22.50 -58.31
C ALA A 38 2.04 21.10 -58.44
N GLY A 39 2.60 20.61 -57.33
CA GLY A 39 2.94 19.21 -57.09
C GLY A 39 2.02 18.62 -56.00
N PRO A 40 1.82 17.29 -55.96
CA PRO A 40 0.64 16.68 -55.36
C PRO A 40 0.76 16.61 -53.83
N VAL A 41 0.09 17.53 -53.15
CA VAL A 41 -0.08 17.58 -51.67
C VAL A 41 -0.97 16.43 -51.15
N LEU A 42 -1.38 15.47 -52.00
CA LEU A 42 -2.42 14.49 -51.68
C LEU A 42 -1.91 13.11 -51.25
N LEU A 43 -0.61 12.80 -51.30
CA LEU A 43 -0.11 11.48 -50.88
C LEU A 43 0.50 11.45 -49.47
N PHE A 44 0.81 12.60 -48.86
CA PHE A 44 1.41 12.67 -47.52
C PHE A 44 0.41 12.92 -46.36
N ARG A 45 -0.89 12.72 -46.58
CA ARG A 45 -1.91 12.85 -45.50
C ARG A 45 -2.42 11.51 -44.95
N ALA A 46 -2.15 10.39 -45.63
CA ALA A 46 -2.62 9.06 -45.20
C ALA A 46 -1.65 8.35 -44.24
N PHE A 47 -0.34 8.60 -44.34
CA PHE A 47 0.64 7.95 -43.46
C PHE A 47 0.66 8.52 -42.03
N PHE A 48 0.33 9.81 -41.85
CA PHE A 48 0.42 10.44 -40.52
C PHE A 48 -0.77 10.15 -39.59
N LYS A 49 -1.88 9.65 -40.13
CA LYS A 49 -3.03 9.19 -39.32
C LYS A 49 -2.89 7.75 -38.85
N TRP A 50 -2.03 6.94 -39.48
CA TRP A 50 -1.96 5.51 -39.20
C TRP A 50 -0.96 5.15 -38.08
N CYS A 51 0.03 6.01 -37.80
CA CYS A 51 0.87 5.87 -36.61
C CYS A 51 0.17 6.30 -35.30
N LEU A 52 -0.87 7.14 -35.35
CA LEU A 52 -1.45 7.76 -34.16
C LEU A 52 -2.47 6.86 -33.43
N CYS A 53 -2.99 5.80 -34.08
CA CYS A 53 -3.89 4.83 -33.43
C CYS A 53 -3.17 3.69 -32.70
N LEU A 54 -1.89 3.41 -33.02
CA LEU A 54 -1.14 2.31 -32.39
C LEU A 54 -0.55 2.67 -31.02
N VAL A 55 -0.37 3.96 -30.71
CA VAL A 55 0.24 4.40 -29.44
C VAL A 55 -0.77 4.48 -28.28
N ALA A 56 -2.09 4.52 -28.56
CA ALA A 56 -3.11 4.73 -27.54
C ALA A 56 -3.56 3.46 -26.78
N ILE A 57 -3.08 2.26 -27.12
CA ILE A 57 -3.60 0.99 -26.58
C ILE A 57 -2.86 0.52 -25.30
N VAL A 58 -1.73 1.13 -24.90
CA VAL A 58 -0.84 0.57 -23.86
C VAL A 58 -1.12 1.07 -22.42
N LEU A 59 -2.22 1.79 -22.16
CA LEU A 59 -2.57 2.26 -20.80
C LEU A 59 -3.80 1.53 -20.22
N MET A 60 -3.82 0.20 -20.29
CA MET A 60 -4.78 -0.56 -19.47
C MET A 60 -4.18 -0.81 -18.08
N PRO A 61 -4.81 -0.33 -16.99
CA PRO A 61 -4.40 -0.71 -15.65
C PRO A 61 -4.61 -2.22 -15.48
N VAL A 62 -3.53 -2.95 -15.22
CA VAL A 62 -3.62 -4.36 -14.81
C VAL A 62 -4.20 -4.36 -13.39
N ALA A 63 -5.43 -4.83 -13.26
CA ALA A 63 -5.99 -5.13 -11.95
C ALA A 63 -5.28 -6.36 -11.40
N VAL A 64 -4.35 -6.17 -10.46
CA VAL A 64 -3.81 -7.26 -9.65
C VAL A 64 -4.93 -7.69 -8.69
N MET A 65 -5.57 -8.82 -8.98
CA MET A 65 -6.44 -9.48 -8.01
C MET A 65 -5.54 -10.12 -6.96
N ALA A 66 -5.64 -9.66 -5.71
CA ALA A 66 -4.99 -10.36 -4.61
C ALA A 66 -5.68 -11.72 -4.44
N GLU A 67 -4.91 -12.80 -4.57
CA GLU A 67 -5.40 -14.15 -4.28
C GLU A 67 -5.83 -14.18 -2.80
N PRO A 68 -7.03 -14.67 -2.47
CA PRO A 68 -7.46 -14.77 -1.08
C PRO A 68 -6.50 -15.70 -0.32
N LEU A 69 -5.95 -15.22 0.80
CA LEU A 69 -5.10 -16.04 1.65
C LEU A 69 -5.89 -17.28 2.10
N THR A 70 -5.30 -18.44 1.87
CA THR A 70 -5.74 -19.71 2.47
C THR A 70 -4.65 -20.16 3.42
N LEU A 71 -5.06 -20.68 4.59
CA LEU A 71 -4.12 -21.20 5.56
C LEU A 71 -3.58 -22.56 5.07
N PRO A 72 -2.27 -22.83 5.13
CA PRO A 72 -1.68 -24.12 4.77
C PRO A 72 -2.33 -25.33 5.43
N SER A 73 -2.80 -25.17 6.67
CA SER A 73 -3.49 -26.23 7.40
C SER A 73 -4.92 -26.50 6.89
N GLY A 74 -5.43 -25.67 5.98
CA GLY A 74 -6.76 -25.76 5.37
C GLY A 74 -7.91 -25.30 6.27
N GLN A 75 -7.64 -24.89 7.51
CA GLN A 75 -8.68 -24.45 8.42
C GLN A 75 -9.25 -23.08 7.99
N PRO A 76 -10.54 -22.81 8.25
CA PRO A 76 -11.12 -21.49 8.02
C PRO A 76 -10.56 -20.50 9.04
N PHE A 77 -10.47 -19.24 8.63
CA PHE A 77 -10.16 -18.15 9.54
C PHE A 77 -10.96 -16.88 9.23
N ALA A 78 -11.10 -16.03 10.24
CA ALA A 78 -11.66 -14.69 10.09
C ALA A 78 -10.83 -13.67 10.88
N PRO A 79 -10.44 -12.51 10.30
CA PRO A 79 -9.80 -11.45 11.04
C PRO A 79 -10.73 -10.90 12.13
N VAL A 80 -10.19 -10.66 13.33
CA VAL A 80 -10.87 -9.99 14.44
C VAL A 80 -10.34 -8.56 14.55
N ASP A 81 -9.05 -8.44 14.83
CA ASP A 81 -8.36 -7.18 15.03
C ASP A 81 -7.04 -7.20 14.27
N ILE A 82 -6.69 -6.07 13.66
CA ILE A 82 -5.35 -5.78 13.15
C ILE A 82 -5.01 -4.37 13.61
N LEU A 83 -4.06 -4.25 14.53
CA LEU A 83 -3.79 -3.00 15.22
C LEU A 83 -2.33 -2.87 15.64
N TRP A 84 -1.92 -1.63 15.85
CA TRP A 84 -0.60 -1.27 16.35
C TRP A 84 -0.68 -1.04 17.85
N GLU A 85 0.18 -1.73 18.61
CA GLU A 85 0.29 -1.57 20.07
C GLU A 85 1.70 -1.10 20.44
N ALA A 86 1.83 -0.52 21.64
CA ALA A 86 3.12 -0.13 22.19
C ALA A 86 3.22 -0.47 23.69
N PRO A 87 3.14 -1.75 24.09
CA PRO A 87 3.04 -2.16 25.49
C PRO A 87 4.24 -1.73 26.35
N ALA A 88 5.42 -1.52 25.74
CA ALA A 88 6.63 -1.01 26.39
C ALA A 88 7.22 0.22 25.69
N GLY A 89 6.42 0.93 24.88
CA GLY A 89 6.88 2.03 24.02
C GLY A 89 7.47 1.59 22.68
N GLU A 90 7.71 0.29 22.49
CA GLU A 90 8.11 -0.30 21.21
C GLU A 90 6.87 -0.73 20.42
N PRO A 91 6.78 -0.39 19.11
CA PRO A 91 5.63 -0.70 18.29
C PRO A 91 5.57 -2.19 17.94
N VAL A 92 4.40 -2.81 18.16
CA VAL A 92 4.11 -4.21 17.83
C VAL A 92 2.86 -4.26 16.94
N LEU A 93 2.94 -4.99 15.84
CA LEU A 93 1.77 -5.34 15.03
C LEU A 93 1.04 -6.51 15.66
N VAL A 94 -0.19 -6.32 16.11
CA VAL A 94 -1.01 -7.40 16.65
C VAL A 94 -2.12 -7.77 15.66
N ILE A 95 -2.09 -9.01 15.20
CA ILE A 95 -3.08 -9.61 14.29
C ILE A 95 -3.81 -10.70 15.05
N ARG A 96 -5.12 -10.55 15.22
CA ARG A 96 -5.97 -11.51 15.93
C ARG A 96 -6.93 -12.16 14.96
N LEU A 97 -6.95 -13.48 14.92
CA LEU A 97 -7.75 -14.29 14.00
C LEU A 97 -8.66 -15.26 14.79
N LEU A 98 -9.88 -15.45 14.31
CA LEU A 98 -10.70 -16.61 14.66
C LEU A 98 -10.29 -17.79 13.81
N THR A 99 -10.03 -18.93 14.45
CA THR A 99 -9.59 -20.19 13.86
C THR A 99 -10.30 -21.34 14.59
N PRO A 100 -11.58 -21.63 14.29
CA PRO A 100 -12.41 -22.50 15.13
C PRO A 100 -11.89 -23.94 15.29
N GLU A 101 -11.03 -24.41 14.38
CA GLU A 101 -10.51 -25.79 14.41
C GLU A 101 -9.37 -26.00 15.42
N ILE A 102 -8.85 -24.94 16.06
CA ILE A 102 -7.91 -25.11 17.19
C ILE A 102 -8.64 -25.41 18.51
N ALA A 103 -9.98 -25.44 18.51
CA ALA A 103 -10.79 -25.75 19.68
C ALA A 103 -10.43 -27.12 20.26
N ARG A 104 -10.30 -27.19 21.60
CA ARG A 104 -10.12 -28.47 22.32
C ARG A 104 -11.34 -29.37 22.21
N ASP A 105 -12.52 -28.77 22.09
CA ASP A 105 -13.80 -29.45 21.96
C ASP A 105 -14.06 -29.77 20.47
N GLY A 106 -13.37 -30.78 19.92
CA GLY A 106 -13.52 -31.17 18.52
C GLY A 106 -12.29 -31.84 17.91
N VAL A 107 -12.10 -31.70 16.61
CA VAL A 107 -10.84 -32.07 15.94
C VAL A 107 -9.81 -30.98 16.27
N ALA A 108 -9.19 -31.09 17.44
CA ALA A 108 -8.24 -30.11 17.91
C ALA A 108 -6.94 -30.17 17.10
N ARG A 109 -6.62 -29.06 16.42
CA ARG A 109 -5.27 -28.84 15.87
C ARG A 109 -4.30 -28.54 17.02
N SER A 110 -3.10 -29.08 16.96
CA SER A 110 -2.00 -28.68 17.86
C SER A 110 -1.29 -27.44 17.31
N TYR A 111 -0.48 -26.78 18.13
CA TYR A 111 0.34 -25.64 17.70
C TYR A 111 1.22 -26.01 16.51
N GLU A 112 1.91 -27.14 16.58
CA GLU A 112 2.83 -27.63 15.55
C GLU A 112 2.10 -27.89 14.22
N SER A 113 0.83 -28.30 14.29
CA SER A 113 0.02 -28.54 13.09
C SER A 113 -0.45 -27.27 12.39
N VAL A 114 -0.35 -26.10 13.04
CA VAL A 114 -0.75 -24.79 12.50
C VAL A 114 0.41 -23.79 12.47
N GLU A 115 1.63 -24.23 12.75
CA GLU A 115 2.82 -23.35 12.73
C GLU A 115 2.97 -22.65 11.37
N ALA A 116 2.81 -23.41 10.28
CA ALA A 116 2.85 -22.88 8.92
C ALA A 116 1.72 -21.86 8.62
N ASP A 117 0.61 -21.89 9.38
CA ASP A 117 -0.44 -20.89 9.25
C ASP A 117 0.03 -19.53 9.78
N PHE A 118 0.82 -19.50 10.85
CA PHE A 118 1.40 -18.27 11.37
C PHE A 118 2.35 -17.64 10.36
N ASP A 119 3.23 -18.44 9.73
CA ASP A 119 4.13 -17.99 8.66
C ASP A 119 3.35 -17.39 7.49
N ALA A 120 2.29 -18.08 7.05
CA ALA A 120 1.45 -17.63 5.94
C ALA A 120 0.76 -16.30 6.26
N VAL A 121 0.22 -16.16 7.47
CA VAL A 121 -0.38 -14.90 7.94
C VAL A 121 0.66 -13.79 8.00
N CYS A 122 1.84 -14.05 8.53
CA CYS A 122 2.89 -13.05 8.64
C CYS A 122 3.34 -12.55 7.26
N ALA A 123 3.61 -13.48 6.33
CA ALA A 123 4.06 -13.14 4.99
C ALA A 123 2.98 -12.43 4.16
N ALA A 124 1.73 -12.87 4.25
CA ALA A 124 0.66 -12.37 3.38
C ALA A 124 -0.10 -11.16 3.95
N ILE A 125 -0.07 -10.95 5.27
CA ILE A 125 -0.80 -9.87 5.94
C ILE A 125 0.17 -8.89 6.61
N ALA A 126 1.06 -9.38 7.47
CA ALA A 126 1.87 -8.50 8.31
C ALA A 126 2.91 -7.70 7.52
N LEU A 127 3.73 -8.36 6.69
CA LEU A 127 4.77 -7.68 5.91
C LEU A 127 4.20 -6.63 4.93
N PRO A 128 3.12 -6.91 4.16
CA PRO A 128 2.51 -5.89 3.32
C PRO A 128 1.97 -4.70 4.11
N LEU A 129 1.39 -4.92 5.28
CA LEU A 129 0.90 -3.83 6.13
C LEU A 129 2.04 -2.95 6.64
N ILE A 130 3.11 -3.55 7.15
CA ILE A 130 4.30 -2.80 7.61
C ILE A 130 4.91 -2.01 6.46
N SER A 131 5.06 -2.64 5.29
CA SER A 131 5.58 -1.96 4.09
C SER A 131 4.69 -0.81 3.64
N ALA A 132 3.37 -0.88 3.84
CA ALA A 132 2.44 0.15 3.43
C ALA A 132 2.40 1.35 4.38
N THR A 133 2.63 1.14 5.69
CA THR A 133 2.67 2.24 6.67
C THR A 133 4.01 2.95 6.71
N GLY A 134 5.11 2.25 6.38
CA GLY A 134 6.46 2.80 6.51
C GLY A 134 6.90 2.99 7.96
N GLU A 135 6.16 2.44 8.92
CA GLU A 135 6.54 2.41 10.33
C GLU A 135 7.67 1.40 10.56
N GLN A 136 8.58 1.71 11.48
CA GLN A 136 9.65 0.80 11.86
C GLN A 136 9.11 -0.20 12.88
N ILE A 137 8.60 -1.31 12.38
CA ILE A 137 7.98 -2.34 13.20
C ILE A 137 8.83 -3.59 13.07
N ASN A 138 9.43 -3.95 14.20
CA ASN A 138 10.36 -5.05 14.32
C ASN A 138 9.73 -6.26 15.01
N GLN A 139 8.50 -6.14 15.52
CA GLN A 139 7.77 -7.22 16.19
C GLN A 139 6.34 -7.36 15.68
N ILE A 140 5.93 -8.62 15.45
CA ILE A 140 4.59 -9.00 15.04
C ILE A 140 4.09 -10.08 15.99
N LEU A 141 2.85 -9.94 16.45
CA LEU A 141 2.14 -10.94 17.22
C LEU A 141 0.92 -11.42 16.42
N VAL A 142 0.92 -12.69 16.06
CA VAL A 142 -0.24 -13.33 15.45
C VAL A 142 -0.92 -14.21 16.50
N VAL A 143 -2.18 -13.91 16.80
CA VAL A 143 -2.98 -14.63 17.80
C VAL A 143 -4.12 -15.35 17.10
N MET A 144 -4.08 -16.67 17.11
CA MET A 144 -5.16 -17.54 16.64
C MET A 144 -6.02 -17.97 17.82
N MET A 145 -7.35 -17.81 17.71
CA MET A 145 -8.29 -18.07 18.79
C MET A 145 -9.45 -18.92 18.28
N ASP A 146 -9.86 -19.95 19.03
CA ASP A 146 -11.03 -20.78 18.64
C ASP A 146 -12.36 -19.99 18.70
N ARG A 147 -12.43 -19.02 19.62
CA ARG A 147 -13.55 -18.11 19.84
C ARG A 147 -13.06 -16.69 20.09
N ASN A 148 -13.95 -15.71 19.93
CA ASN A 148 -13.56 -14.33 20.11
C ASN A 148 -13.36 -14.01 21.59
N VAL A 149 -12.15 -13.60 21.97
CA VAL A 149 -11.85 -13.09 23.31
C VAL A 149 -11.95 -11.57 23.29
N VAL A 150 -12.79 -10.97 24.12
CA VAL A 150 -12.88 -9.51 24.18
C VAL A 150 -11.63 -8.96 24.85
N ARG A 151 -10.99 -7.94 24.25
CA ARG A 151 -9.78 -7.34 24.82
C ARG A 151 -10.03 -6.83 26.24
N GLY A 152 -9.08 -7.07 27.14
CA GLY A 152 -9.18 -6.69 28.55
C GLY A 152 -10.11 -7.57 29.40
N ILE A 153 -10.80 -8.55 28.79
CA ILE A 153 -11.68 -9.49 29.47
C ILE A 153 -11.11 -10.90 29.29
N PRO A 154 -10.64 -11.55 30.37
CA PRO A 154 -10.12 -12.91 30.26
C PRO A 154 -11.25 -13.90 29.93
N ASP A 155 -10.95 -14.86 29.06
CA ASP A 155 -11.80 -16.02 28.77
C ASP A 155 -10.97 -17.29 28.97
N PRO A 156 -11.16 -18.03 30.08
CA PRO A 156 -10.39 -19.24 30.37
C PRO A 156 -10.75 -20.43 29.49
N GLU A 157 -11.91 -20.39 28.82
CA GLU A 157 -12.38 -21.46 27.94
C GLU A 157 -11.86 -21.30 26.50
N ALA A 158 -11.31 -20.13 26.17
CA ALA A 158 -10.73 -19.87 24.87
C ALA A 158 -9.39 -20.59 24.72
N THR A 159 -9.23 -21.29 23.60
CA THR A 159 -7.94 -21.83 23.17
C THR A 159 -7.27 -20.80 22.28
N GLN A 160 -6.05 -20.42 22.64
CA GLN A 160 -5.27 -19.43 21.90
C GLN A 160 -3.88 -19.97 21.62
N PHE A 161 -3.45 -19.85 20.38
CA PHE A 161 -2.07 -20.05 19.96
C PHE A 161 -1.49 -18.72 19.53
N ILE A 162 -0.25 -18.47 19.90
CA ILE A 162 0.42 -17.20 19.68
C ILE A 162 1.73 -17.47 18.93
N GLY A 163 1.87 -16.86 17.77
CA GLY A 163 3.13 -16.75 17.04
C GLY A 163 3.70 -15.36 17.23
N GLU A 164 4.90 -15.26 17.78
CA GLU A 164 5.65 -14.01 17.86
C GLU A 164 6.74 -14.02 16.80
N PHE A 165 6.88 -12.92 16.06
CA PHE A 165 7.87 -12.81 15.00
C PHE A 165 8.71 -11.56 15.19
N SER A 166 10.02 -11.71 15.01
CA SER A 166 10.88 -10.57 14.68
C SER A 166 10.87 -10.33 13.16
N VAL A 167 11.00 -9.06 12.78
CA VAL A 167 11.06 -8.66 11.36
C VAL A 167 12.50 -8.38 10.97
N ASP A 168 12.99 -9.13 9.98
CA ASP A 168 14.29 -8.91 9.36
C ASP A 168 14.10 -8.59 7.87
N GLU A 169 14.32 -7.32 7.53
CA GLU A 169 14.06 -6.72 6.22
C GLU A 169 12.60 -6.95 5.75
N ASN A 170 12.36 -8.03 5.00
CA ASN A 170 11.06 -8.41 4.48
C ASN A 170 10.79 -9.90 4.76
N ARG A 171 11.22 -10.37 5.92
CA ARG A 171 11.02 -11.73 6.41
C ARG A 171 10.54 -11.70 7.84
N CYS A 172 9.65 -12.63 8.15
CA CYS A 172 9.26 -12.92 9.52
C CYS A 172 10.14 -14.07 10.05
N ILE A 173 10.69 -13.89 11.23
CA ILE A 173 11.44 -14.94 11.95
C ILE A 173 10.60 -15.32 13.15
N LEU A 174 10.08 -16.55 13.17
CA LEU A 174 9.28 -17.06 14.28
C LEU A 174 10.17 -17.22 15.52
N GLU A 175 9.77 -16.59 16.61
CA GLU A 175 10.43 -16.65 17.91
C GLU A 175 9.76 -17.74 18.76
N PHE A 176 10.56 -18.71 19.24
CA PHE A 176 10.11 -19.75 20.14
C PHE A 176 10.44 -19.37 21.59
N PHE A 177 9.49 -19.54 22.51
CA PHE A 177 9.65 -19.27 23.94
C PHE A 177 9.17 -20.42 24.82
#